data_AF-A0A537S2Z1-F1
#
_entry.id   AF-A0A537S2Z1-F1
#
_cell.length_a   1.000
_cell.length_b   1.000
_cell.length_c   1.000
_cell.angle_alpha   90.00
_cell.angle_beta   90.00
_cell.angle_gamma   90.00
#
_symmetry.space_group_name_H-M   'P 1'
#
loop_
_entity.id
_entity.type
_entity.pdbx_description
1 polymer ?
#
loop_
_entity_poly.entity_id
_entity_poly.type
_entity_poly.pdbx_seq_one_letter_code
_entity_poly.pdbx_strand_id
1 'polypeptide(L)'
;DEGDIHHCINTAFLLGGVDMERWLAFRKQEPDGFSQFMALGRQKLKFFEKPFVSWRNDVALFMGPRLSGYSAVDVEDLTTVELRSRQLATGHLEVYRAAAPGFANAFLMLGAPQIGVRHSRRLNGLRKVTRQQWDTGQVWDDEIGVSTSLSPKFPNISVPYGALVPAELDYILGAGRHVACDASSHTFMREIPQCWLTGQAAGIAAALAAGAGKSPRDVAPAAIQHELLRQGAYLSPAVEAALRPATAAE
;
A
#
# COMPACT_ATOMS: atom_id res chain seq x y z
N ASP A 1 -4.28 14.59 7.78
CA ASP A 1 -4.55 15.29 6.51
C ASP A 1 -5.87 14.74 5.96
N GLU A 2 -6.99 15.38 6.29
CA GLU A 2 -8.34 14.81 6.11
C GLU A 2 -8.80 14.74 4.64
N GLY A 3 -8.08 15.44 3.74
CA GLY A 3 -8.34 15.45 2.30
C GLY A 3 -7.49 14.48 1.48
N ASP A 4 -6.55 13.78 2.11
CA ASP A 4 -5.64 12.89 1.40
C ASP A 4 -6.28 11.49 1.21
N ILE A 5 -6.26 10.97 -0.02
CA ILE A 5 -6.69 9.61 -0.38
C ILE A 5 -6.05 8.53 0.51
N HIS A 6 -4.87 8.83 1.06
CA HIS A 6 -4.15 7.98 1.98
C HIS A 6 -4.88 7.70 3.29
N HIS A 7 -5.77 8.61 3.71
CA HIS A 7 -6.60 8.47 4.90
C HIS A 7 -7.98 7.84 4.63
N CYS A 8 -8.29 7.47 3.39
CA CYS A 8 -9.56 6.84 3.09
C CYS A 8 -9.63 5.39 3.60
N ILE A 9 -10.77 5.03 4.16
CA ILE A 9 -11.16 3.66 4.48
C ILE A 9 -12.46 3.30 3.75
N ASN A 10 -12.62 2.04 3.35
CA ASN A 10 -13.78 1.61 2.57
C ASN A 10 -13.94 0.08 2.54
N THR A 11 -15.12 -0.38 2.14
CA THR A 11 -15.30 -1.75 1.65
C THR A 11 -15.34 -1.75 0.13
N ALA A 12 -14.59 -2.65 -0.51
CA ALA A 12 -14.73 -2.91 -1.95
C ALA A 12 -15.95 -3.81 -2.22
N PHE A 13 -16.43 -3.84 -3.45
CA PHE A 13 -17.50 -4.76 -3.86
C PHE A 13 -17.38 -5.16 -5.33
N LEU A 14 -18.05 -6.26 -5.67
CA LEU A 14 -18.12 -6.82 -7.00
C LEU A 14 -19.57 -6.87 -7.47
N LEU A 15 -19.80 -6.45 -8.70
CA LEU A 15 -21.06 -6.69 -9.39
C LEU A 15 -20.87 -7.80 -10.43
N GLY A 16 -21.77 -8.79 -10.43
CA GLY A 16 -21.84 -9.84 -11.45
C GLY A 16 -22.97 -9.56 -12.44
N GLY A 17 -23.04 -10.32 -13.53
CA GLY A 17 -24.08 -10.16 -14.55
C GLY A 17 -23.91 -8.91 -15.42
N VAL A 18 -22.68 -8.43 -15.53
CA VAL A 18 -22.31 -7.26 -16.33
C VAL A 18 -21.78 -7.66 -17.70
N ASP A 19 -21.69 -6.72 -18.61
CA ASP A 19 -20.96 -6.82 -19.88
C ASP A 19 -19.86 -5.73 -19.88
N MET A 20 -18.67 -6.12 -19.41
CA MET A 20 -17.55 -5.20 -19.30
C MET A 20 -16.99 -4.78 -20.66
N GLU A 21 -17.16 -5.57 -21.71
CA GLU A 21 -16.71 -5.19 -23.05
C GLU A 21 -17.55 -4.03 -23.58
N ARG A 22 -18.88 -4.13 -23.44
CA ARG A 22 -19.81 -3.03 -23.76
C ARG A 22 -19.53 -1.79 -22.93
N TRP A 23 -19.26 -1.94 -21.64
CA TRP A 23 -18.88 -0.82 -20.77
C TRP A 23 -17.58 -0.13 -21.21
N LEU A 24 -16.56 -0.92 -21.58
CA LEU A 24 -15.29 -0.38 -22.07
C LEU A 24 -15.45 0.30 -23.44
N ALA A 25 -16.29 -0.25 -24.32
CA ALA A 25 -16.64 0.36 -25.60
C ALA A 25 -17.32 1.72 -25.39
N PHE A 26 -18.35 1.79 -24.54
CA PHE A 26 -19.02 3.04 -24.14
C PHE A 26 -18.02 4.08 -23.63
N ARG A 27 -17.13 3.69 -22.71
CA ARG A 27 -16.10 4.59 -22.17
C ARG A 27 -15.13 5.13 -23.22
N LYS A 28 -14.83 4.35 -24.25
CA LYS A 28 -13.86 4.72 -25.29
C LYS A 28 -14.51 5.52 -26.42
N GLN A 29 -15.73 5.16 -26.79
CA GLN A 29 -16.41 5.66 -27.99
C GLN A 29 -17.36 6.82 -27.69
N GLU A 30 -17.88 6.91 -26.46
CA GLU A 30 -18.89 7.90 -26.05
C GLU A 30 -18.43 8.68 -24.80
N PRO A 31 -17.34 9.47 -24.88
CA PRO A 31 -16.75 10.15 -23.71
C PRO A 31 -17.72 11.14 -23.04
N ASP A 32 -18.56 11.84 -23.81
CA ASP A 32 -19.55 12.77 -23.27
C ASP A 32 -20.66 12.03 -22.52
N GLY A 33 -21.16 10.92 -23.08
CA GLY A 33 -22.11 10.04 -22.41
C GLY A 33 -21.55 9.47 -21.12
N PHE A 34 -20.29 9.02 -21.13
CA PHE A 34 -19.60 8.55 -19.93
C PHE A 34 -19.46 9.65 -18.87
N SER A 35 -19.10 10.87 -19.28
CA SER A 35 -19.00 12.02 -18.38
C SER A 35 -20.35 12.35 -17.73
N GLN A 36 -21.43 12.38 -18.52
CA GLN A 36 -22.79 12.59 -18.03
C GLN A 36 -23.25 11.50 -17.07
N PHE A 37 -22.96 10.23 -17.38
CA PHE A 37 -23.24 9.10 -16.50
C PHE A 37 -22.51 9.24 -15.15
N MET A 38 -21.22 9.58 -15.18
CA MET A 38 -20.45 9.81 -13.95
C MET A 38 -20.99 10.99 -13.14
N ALA A 39 -21.42 12.07 -13.81
CA ALA A 39 -22.05 13.22 -13.17
C ALA A 39 -23.38 12.84 -12.49
N LEU A 40 -24.24 12.08 -13.18
CA LEU A 40 -25.50 11.56 -12.63
C LEU A 40 -25.26 10.74 -11.36
N GLY A 41 -24.31 9.81 -11.39
CA GLY A 41 -23.99 8.99 -10.22
C GLY A 41 -23.43 9.82 -9.06
N ARG A 42 -22.56 10.81 -9.34
CA ARG A 42 -22.05 11.73 -8.30
C ARG A 42 -23.14 12.62 -7.73
N GLN A 43 -24.10 13.07 -8.53
CA GLN A 43 -25.23 13.84 -8.04
C GLN A 43 -26.10 13.02 -7.07
N LYS A 44 -26.32 11.74 -7.37
CA LYS A 44 -27.12 10.84 -6.53
C LYS A 44 -26.41 10.37 -5.26
N LEU A 45 -25.13 10.01 -5.36
CA LEU A 45 -24.44 9.28 -4.30
C LEU A 45 -23.25 10.03 -3.69
N LYS A 46 -22.82 11.15 -4.28
CA LYS A 46 -21.62 11.93 -3.95
C LYS A 46 -20.30 11.16 -4.16
N PHE A 47 -20.17 9.97 -3.57
CA PHE A 47 -19.00 9.09 -3.62
C PHE A 47 -19.13 8.03 -4.71
N PHE A 48 -19.39 8.45 -5.95
CA PHE A 48 -19.60 7.54 -7.07
C PHE A 48 -18.30 7.19 -7.78
N GLU A 49 -18.04 5.90 -7.95
CA GLU A 49 -16.85 5.37 -8.60
C GLU A 49 -17.17 4.58 -9.87
N LYS A 50 -16.15 4.46 -10.73
CA LYS A 50 -16.16 3.60 -11.91
C LYS A 50 -15.63 2.21 -11.57
N PRO A 51 -16.11 1.14 -12.23
CA PRO A 51 -15.55 -0.18 -12.06
C PRO A 51 -14.20 -0.33 -12.77
N PHE A 52 -13.39 -1.22 -12.22
CA PHE A 52 -12.19 -1.80 -12.81
C PHE A 52 -12.54 -3.13 -13.48
N VAL A 53 -11.73 -3.49 -14.48
CA VAL A 53 -11.76 -4.84 -15.04
C VAL A 53 -11.35 -5.85 -13.98
N SER A 54 -11.93 -7.04 -14.05
CA SER A 54 -11.62 -8.16 -13.16
C SER A 54 -11.06 -9.34 -13.97
N TRP A 55 -11.01 -10.53 -13.37
CA TRP A 55 -10.59 -11.76 -14.04
C TRP A 55 -11.62 -12.31 -15.03
N ARG A 56 -12.84 -11.77 -15.08
CA ARG A 56 -13.89 -12.13 -16.05
C ARG A 56 -14.61 -10.89 -16.57
N ASN A 57 -15.08 -10.98 -17.82
CA ASN A 57 -15.82 -9.89 -18.47
C ASN A 57 -17.25 -9.71 -17.92
N ASP A 58 -17.77 -10.70 -17.18
CA ASP A 58 -19.07 -10.65 -16.52
C ASP A 58 -19.01 -10.22 -15.04
N VAL A 59 -17.85 -9.73 -14.60
CA VAL A 59 -17.61 -9.26 -13.23
C VAL A 59 -16.93 -7.88 -13.24
N ALA A 60 -17.54 -6.91 -12.56
CA ALA A 60 -17.04 -5.55 -12.36
C ALA A 60 -16.53 -5.36 -10.93
N LEU A 61 -15.30 -4.84 -10.77
CA LEU A 61 -14.70 -4.54 -9.46
C LEU A 61 -14.81 -3.06 -9.10
N PHE A 62 -15.34 -2.76 -7.91
CA PHE A 62 -15.34 -1.42 -7.34
C PHE A 62 -14.41 -1.37 -6.13
N MET A 63 -13.43 -0.46 -6.15
CA MET A 63 -12.43 -0.30 -5.08
C MET A 63 -12.82 0.77 -4.04
N GLY A 64 -14.03 1.30 -4.13
CA GLY A 64 -14.62 2.27 -3.22
C GLY A 64 -16.03 1.85 -2.85
N PRO A 65 -16.81 2.73 -2.21
CA PRO A 65 -16.61 4.19 -2.08
C PRO A 65 -15.54 4.57 -1.05
N ARG A 66 -14.65 5.51 -1.40
CA ARG A 66 -13.57 5.97 -0.49
C ARG A 66 -14.07 7.05 0.46
N LEU A 67 -14.00 6.79 1.77
CA LEU A 67 -14.46 7.72 2.81
C LEU A 67 -13.27 8.20 3.65
N SER A 68 -13.07 9.53 3.72
CA SER A 68 -12.07 10.17 4.56
C SER A 68 -12.71 10.83 5.81
N GLY A 69 -11.87 11.27 6.75
CA GLY A 69 -12.31 11.88 8.01
C GLY A 69 -12.70 10.88 9.09
N TYR A 70 -12.40 9.59 8.90
CA TYR A 70 -12.69 8.51 9.84
C TYR A 70 -11.40 7.86 10.35
N SER A 71 -11.41 7.44 11.61
CA SER A 71 -10.33 6.72 12.25
C SER A 71 -10.45 5.21 12.03
N ALA A 72 -9.39 4.61 11.52
CA ALA A 72 -9.30 3.16 11.31
C ALA A 72 -9.09 2.34 12.60
N VAL A 73 -9.04 3.00 13.76
CA VAL A 73 -8.85 2.36 15.09
C VAL A 73 -9.94 2.76 16.08
N ASP A 74 -10.94 3.51 15.62
CA ASP A 74 -12.12 3.85 16.39
C ASP A 74 -13.30 2.97 15.95
N VAL A 75 -14.00 2.37 16.90
CA VAL A 75 -15.05 1.38 16.62
C VAL A 75 -16.31 2.02 16.02
N GLU A 76 -16.64 3.25 16.43
CA GLU A 76 -17.82 3.97 15.92
C GLU A 76 -17.58 4.43 14.48
N ASP A 77 -16.37 4.91 14.18
CA ASP A 77 -15.97 5.28 12.82
C ASP A 77 -15.96 4.06 11.89
N LEU A 78 -15.41 2.93 12.34
CA LEU A 78 -15.43 1.68 11.57
C LEU A 78 -16.87 1.22 11.30
N THR A 79 -17.74 1.24 12.31
CA THR A 79 -19.15 0.88 12.18
C THR A 79 -19.87 1.81 11.19
N THR A 80 -19.63 3.12 11.29
CA THR A 80 -20.19 4.13 10.40
C THR A 80 -19.76 3.90 8.95
N VAL A 81 -18.48 3.63 8.72
CA VAL A 81 -17.94 3.39 7.37
C VAL A 81 -18.46 2.09 6.77
N GLU A 82 -18.60 1.03 7.57
CA GLU A 82 -19.18 -0.23 7.12
C GLU A 82 -20.60 0.00 6.59
N LEU A 83 -21.49 0.55 7.42
CA LEU A 83 -22.90 0.79 7.06
C LEU A 83 -23.02 1.69 5.83
N ARG A 84 -22.27 2.79 5.82
CA ARG A 84 -22.31 3.77 4.72
C ARG A 84 -21.80 3.17 3.42
N SER A 85 -20.73 2.38 3.47
CA SER A 85 -20.16 1.75 2.28
C SER A 85 -21.11 0.70 1.69
N ARG A 86 -21.86 -0.06 2.52
CA ARG A 86 -22.89 -1.01 2.07
C ARG A 86 -24.07 -0.31 1.41
N GLN A 87 -24.54 0.79 1.99
CA GLN A 87 -25.60 1.62 1.40
C GLN A 87 -25.18 2.19 0.04
N LEU A 88 -23.96 2.74 -0.02
CA LEU A 88 -23.41 3.27 -1.26
C LEU A 88 -23.18 2.18 -2.30
N ALA A 89 -22.74 0.96 -1.95
CA ALA A 89 -22.62 -0.15 -2.88
C ALA A 89 -23.96 -0.54 -3.51
N THR A 90 -25.03 -0.55 -2.70
CA THR A 90 -26.41 -0.77 -3.19
C THR A 90 -26.85 0.36 -4.13
N GLY A 91 -26.60 1.61 -3.75
CA GLY A 91 -26.88 2.76 -4.61
C GLY A 91 -26.10 2.71 -5.93
N HIS A 92 -24.84 2.26 -5.92
CA HIS A 92 -24.07 2.05 -7.15
C HIS A 92 -24.79 1.04 -8.04
N LEU A 93 -25.15 -0.12 -7.49
CA LEU A 93 -25.87 -1.15 -8.25
C LEU A 93 -27.12 -0.58 -8.92
N GLU A 94 -27.94 0.20 -8.21
CA GLU A 94 -29.15 0.81 -8.75
C GLU A 94 -28.87 1.78 -9.90
N VAL A 95 -27.90 2.68 -9.72
CA VAL A 95 -27.53 3.67 -10.77
C VAL A 95 -26.94 2.98 -12.00
N TYR A 96 -26.06 2.00 -11.80
CA TYR A 96 -25.46 1.25 -12.89
C TYR A 96 -26.51 0.44 -13.66
N ARG A 97 -27.41 -0.27 -12.97
CA ARG A 97 -28.49 -1.01 -13.64
C ARG A 97 -29.40 -0.12 -14.47
N ALA A 98 -29.71 1.08 -13.96
CA ALA A 98 -30.63 2.00 -14.61
C ALA A 98 -30.03 2.71 -15.82
N ALA A 99 -28.72 3.01 -15.81
CA ALA A 99 -28.14 3.97 -16.74
C ALA A 99 -26.79 3.58 -17.37
N ALA A 100 -26.11 2.52 -16.90
CA ALA A 100 -24.82 2.12 -17.47
C ALA A 100 -24.97 1.06 -18.56
N PRO A 101 -24.42 1.28 -19.77
CA PRO A 101 -24.34 0.24 -20.80
C PRO A 101 -23.63 -1.01 -20.29
N GLY A 102 -24.27 -2.16 -20.46
CA GLY A 102 -23.76 -3.46 -20.01
C GLY A 102 -24.11 -3.84 -18.57
N PHE A 103 -24.85 -3.02 -17.81
CA PHE A 103 -25.16 -3.30 -16.40
C PHE A 103 -26.63 -3.62 -16.11
N ALA A 104 -27.51 -3.74 -17.12
CA ALA A 104 -28.95 -3.94 -16.90
C ALA A 104 -29.28 -5.16 -16.01
N ASN A 105 -28.50 -6.24 -16.15
CA ASN A 105 -28.63 -7.48 -15.39
C ASN A 105 -27.68 -7.56 -14.19
N ALA A 106 -27.03 -6.45 -13.83
CA ALA A 106 -26.06 -6.46 -12.74
C ALA A 106 -26.73 -6.85 -11.42
N PHE A 107 -25.99 -7.58 -10.59
CA PHE A 107 -26.37 -7.91 -9.22
C PHE A 107 -25.16 -7.82 -8.29
N LEU A 108 -25.39 -7.60 -7.00
CA LEU A 108 -24.33 -7.60 -6.01
C LEU A 108 -23.80 -9.03 -5.84
N MET A 109 -22.60 -9.31 -6.36
CA MET A 109 -22.01 -10.64 -6.29
C MET A 109 -21.28 -10.86 -4.96
N LEU A 110 -20.51 -9.85 -4.53
CA LEU A 110 -19.73 -9.93 -3.29
C LEU A 110 -19.46 -8.53 -2.76
N GLY A 111 -19.64 -8.32 -1.46
CA GLY A 111 -19.02 -7.19 -0.76
C GLY A 111 -17.82 -7.68 0.04
N ALA A 112 -16.79 -6.84 0.19
CA ALA A 112 -15.61 -7.19 0.97
C ALA A 112 -16.01 -7.63 2.39
N PRO A 113 -15.43 -8.71 2.95
CA PRO A 113 -15.79 -9.19 4.28
C PRO A 113 -15.23 -8.31 5.42
N GLN A 114 -14.34 -7.37 5.09
CA GLN A 114 -13.69 -6.48 6.05
C GLN A 114 -13.46 -5.10 5.41
N ILE A 115 -13.45 -4.06 6.26
CA ILE A 115 -13.01 -2.72 5.89
C ILE A 115 -11.54 -2.74 5.45
N GLY A 116 -11.31 -2.25 4.24
CA GLY A 116 -10.00 -1.91 3.74
C GLY A 116 -9.50 -0.62 4.38
N VAL A 117 -8.38 -0.72 5.09
CA VAL A 117 -7.66 0.42 5.64
C VAL A 117 -6.39 0.64 4.83
N ARG A 118 -6.16 1.88 4.38
CA ARG A 118 -4.91 2.24 3.71
C ARG A 118 -3.84 2.64 4.72
N HIS A 119 -4.11 3.70 5.50
CA HIS A 119 -3.24 4.17 6.58
C HIS A 119 -3.99 4.16 7.92
N SER A 120 -3.28 3.84 9.01
CA SER A 120 -3.75 4.02 10.38
C SER A 120 -2.57 4.47 11.26
N ARG A 121 -2.26 3.73 12.32
CA ARG A 121 -1.07 3.96 13.15
C ARG A 121 0.17 3.47 12.38
N ARG A 122 1.23 4.27 12.41
CA ARG A 122 2.52 3.94 11.78
C ARG A 122 3.63 4.03 12.79
N LEU A 123 4.67 3.24 12.58
CA LEU A 123 5.84 3.26 13.43
C LEU A 123 6.54 4.62 13.34
N ASN A 124 6.90 5.17 14.49
CA ASN A 124 7.93 6.18 14.57
C ASN A 124 9.28 5.46 14.77
N GLY A 125 10.06 5.33 13.69
CA GLY A 125 11.34 4.63 13.71
C GLY A 125 12.53 5.56 13.97
N LEU A 126 13.69 4.96 14.24
CA LEU A 126 14.98 5.66 14.36
C LEU A 126 15.37 6.40 13.07
N ARG A 127 14.97 5.86 11.92
CA ARG A 127 15.04 6.51 10.61
C ARG A 127 13.70 6.40 9.90
N LYS A 128 13.51 7.23 8.87
CA LYS A 128 12.30 7.23 8.05
C LYS A 128 12.66 7.30 6.58
N VAL A 129 11.97 6.50 5.77
CA VAL A 129 11.94 6.68 4.31
C VAL A 129 11.01 7.83 4.00
N THR A 130 11.53 8.87 3.37
CA THR A 130 10.77 10.10 3.07
C THR A 130 10.88 10.49 1.61
N ARG A 131 9.88 11.23 1.12
CA ARG A 131 9.79 11.70 -0.27
C ARG A 131 10.97 12.60 -0.64
N GLN A 132 11.49 13.37 0.29
CA GLN A 132 12.63 14.27 0.06
C GLN A 132 13.91 13.52 -0.36
N GLN A 133 14.06 12.27 0.08
CA GLN A 133 15.23 11.44 -0.23
C GLN A 133 15.19 10.83 -1.64
N TRP A 134 14.02 10.84 -2.29
CA TRP A 134 13.87 10.18 -3.59
C TRP A 134 14.68 10.87 -4.67
N ASP A 135 14.75 12.20 -4.62
CA ASP A 135 15.42 12.98 -5.65
C ASP A 135 16.95 12.82 -5.57
N THR A 136 17.50 12.58 -4.37
CA THR A 136 18.94 12.42 -4.15
C THR A 136 19.41 10.98 -4.34
N GLY A 137 18.52 9.99 -4.28
CA GLY A 137 18.89 8.57 -4.32
C GLY A 137 19.81 8.17 -3.17
N GLN A 138 19.62 8.79 -1.99
CA GLN A 138 20.45 8.54 -0.82
C GLN A 138 20.52 7.04 -0.50
N VAL A 139 21.75 6.52 -0.41
CA VAL A 139 22.04 5.17 0.08
C VAL A 139 22.37 5.24 1.56
N TRP A 140 21.67 4.45 2.37
CA TRP A 140 21.89 4.40 3.80
C TRP A 140 23.03 3.45 4.16
N ASP A 141 23.82 3.81 5.16
CA ASP A 141 24.86 2.95 5.75
C ASP A 141 24.26 1.69 6.40
N ASP A 142 23.05 1.80 6.94
CA ASP A 142 22.26 0.70 7.50
C ASP A 142 21.21 0.13 6.54
N GLU A 143 21.42 0.24 5.22
CA GLU A 143 20.48 -0.30 4.21
C GLU A 143 20.21 -1.80 4.42
N ILE A 144 18.94 -2.18 4.39
CA ILE A 144 18.46 -3.57 4.48
C ILE A 144 17.73 -4.04 3.22
N GLY A 145 17.75 -3.21 2.18
CA GLY A 145 17.22 -3.52 0.88
C GLY A 145 16.95 -2.27 0.06
N VAL A 146 16.74 -2.51 -1.23
CA VAL A 146 16.52 -1.46 -2.23
C VAL A 146 15.14 -1.66 -2.87
N SER A 147 14.29 -0.64 -2.77
CA SER A 147 13.00 -0.62 -3.45
C SER A 147 13.10 0.15 -4.76
N THR A 148 12.49 -0.35 -5.82
CA THR A 148 12.19 0.49 -6.99
C THR A 148 11.27 1.63 -6.55
N SER A 149 11.46 2.81 -7.14
CA SER A 149 10.59 3.96 -6.89
C SER A 149 9.23 3.80 -7.59
N LEU A 150 8.26 4.65 -7.24
CA LEU A 150 6.92 4.66 -7.85
C LEU A 150 6.91 5.02 -9.35
N SER A 151 7.99 5.59 -9.87
CA SER A 151 8.08 6.07 -11.24
C SER A 151 9.54 6.01 -11.69
N PRO A 152 9.84 5.56 -12.93
CA PRO A 152 11.21 5.46 -13.44
C PRO A 152 12.01 6.77 -13.42
N LYS A 153 11.35 7.91 -13.18
CA LYS A 153 12.00 9.22 -13.04
C LYS A 153 12.80 9.39 -11.74
N PHE A 154 12.54 8.58 -10.72
CA PHE A 154 13.25 8.65 -9.45
C PHE A 154 14.23 7.48 -9.32
N PRO A 155 15.44 7.70 -8.76
CA PRO A 155 16.34 6.65 -8.32
C PRO A 155 15.65 5.58 -7.46
N ASN A 156 16.30 4.42 -7.37
CA ASN A 156 15.90 3.41 -6.39
C ASN A 156 16.05 3.95 -4.97
N ILE A 157 15.19 3.48 -4.07
CA ILE A 157 15.08 3.94 -2.70
C ILE A 157 15.75 2.93 -1.78
N SER A 158 16.79 3.39 -1.09
CA SER A 158 17.44 2.66 0.00
C SER A 158 16.50 2.61 1.22
N VAL A 159 16.31 1.42 1.79
CA VAL A 159 15.48 1.21 2.98
C VAL A 159 16.42 0.98 4.18
N PRO A 160 16.48 1.89 5.16
CA PRO A 160 17.37 1.75 6.30
C PRO A 160 16.81 0.78 7.36
N TYR A 161 17.67 0.05 8.07
CA TYR A 161 17.29 -0.79 9.19
C TYR A 161 16.57 0.01 10.28
N GLY A 162 17.02 1.25 10.53
CA GLY A 162 16.36 2.17 11.46
C GLY A 162 14.89 2.47 11.13
N ALA A 163 14.41 2.19 9.92
CA ALA A 163 12.98 2.28 9.59
C ALA A 163 12.13 1.14 10.17
N LEU A 164 12.77 0.03 10.59
CA LEU A 164 12.13 -1.09 11.28
C LEU A 164 12.19 -0.97 12.80
N VAL A 165 13.12 -0.18 13.34
CA VAL A 165 13.39 -0.09 14.78
C VAL A 165 12.59 1.06 15.40
N PRO A 166 11.67 0.79 16.37
CA PRO A 166 10.93 1.83 17.07
C PRO A 166 11.83 2.81 17.82
N ALA A 167 11.47 4.10 17.84
CA ALA A 167 12.22 5.11 18.58
C ALA A 167 12.22 4.84 20.10
N GLU A 168 11.08 4.44 20.65
CA GLU A 168 10.83 4.38 22.11
C GLU A 168 10.71 2.96 22.67
N LEU A 169 10.33 1.98 21.85
CA LEU A 169 10.08 0.60 22.30
C LEU A 169 11.24 -0.33 21.95
N ASP A 170 11.65 -1.16 22.91
CA ASP A 170 12.64 -2.21 22.72
C ASP A 170 11.99 -3.56 22.39
N TYR A 171 12.80 -4.50 21.86
CA TYR A 171 12.39 -5.87 21.56
C TYR A 171 11.24 -6.03 20.54
N ILE A 172 10.98 -5.00 19.74
CA ILE A 172 9.95 -4.99 18.69
C ILE A 172 10.58 -4.47 17.38
N LEU A 173 10.17 -5.05 16.26
CA LEU A 173 10.48 -4.55 14.91
C LEU A 173 9.17 -4.35 14.13
N GLY A 174 9.05 -3.23 13.42
CA GLY A 174 7.91 -2.92 12.56
C GLY A 174 8.24 -3.08 11.08
N ALA A 175 7.89 -4.24 10.51
CA ALA A 175 8.03 -4.53 9.08
C ALA A 175 6.73 -4.34 8.29
N GLY A 176 6.84 -4.39 6.96
CA GLY A 176 5.73 -4.25 6.03
C GLY A 176 5.02 -2.91 6.18
N ARG A 177 3.69 -2.94 6.30
CA ARG A 177 2.85 -1.73 6.47
C ARG A 177 3.23 -0.89 7.70
N HIS A 178 3.91 -1.45 8.68
CA HIS A 178 4.33 -0.69 9.86
C HIS A 178 5.59 0.14 9.65
N VAL A 179 6.35 -0.08 8.56
CA VAL A 179 7.65 0.57 8.33
C VAL A 179 7.58 2.09 8.50
N ALA A 180 8.59 2.65 9.16
CA ALA A 180 8.66 4.07 9.42
C ALA A 180 8.94 4.84 8.11
N CYS A 181 7.92 5.56 7.64
CA CYS A 181 7.99 6.37 6.42
C CYS A 181 6.96 7.50 6.44
N ASP A 182 7.13 8.49 5.57
CA ASP A 182 6.11 9.54 5.39
C ASP A 182 4.89 9.05 4.59
N ALA A 183 3.80 9.82 4.56
CA ALA A 183 2.55 9.39 3.96
C ALA A 183 2.69 9.08 2.46
N SER A 184 3.45 9.92 1.74
CA SER A 184 3.78 9.73 0.33
C SER A 184 4.54 8.42 0.08
N SER A 185 5.56 8.12 0.88
CA SER A 185 6.39 6.92 0.72
C SER A 185 5.68 5.65 1.14
N HIS A 186 4.79 5.74 2.13
CA HIS A 186 3.96 4.62 2.54
C HIS A 186 3.05 4.09 1.41
N THR A 187 2.80 4.88 0.36
CA THR A 187 2.06 4.45 -0.84
C THR A 187 2.64 3.18 -1.46
N PHE A 188 3.96 3.11 -1.56
CA PHE A 188 4.66 1.99 -2.20
C PHE A 188 5.40 1.10 -1.19
N MET A 189 5.85 1.66 -0.07
CA MET A 189 6.55 0.91 0.97
C MET A 189 5.69 -0.18 1.64
N ARG A 190 4.36 -0.15 1.44
CA ARG A 190 3.43 -1.19 1.92
C ARG A 190 3.07 -2.24 0.88
N GLU A 191 3.57 -2.13 -0.35
CA GLU A 191 3.26 -3.09 -1.41
C GLU A 191 4.03 -4.40 -1.17
N ILE A 192 3.62 -5.46 -1.87
CA ILE A 192 4.10 -6.83 -1.60
C ILE A 192 5.64 -6.93 -1.62
N PRO A 193 6.36 -6.42 -2.64
CA PRO A 193 7.82 -6.54 -2.70
C PRO A 193 8.54 -5.88 -1.50
N GLN A 194 8.05 -4.72 -1.06
CA GLN A 194 8.63 -3.96 0.06
C GLN A 194 8.30 -4.63 1.39
N CYS A 195 7.12 -5.25 1.51
CA CYS A 195 6.79 -6.09 2.66
C CYS A 195 7.68 -7.33 2.74
N TRP A 196 8.02 -7.96 1.61
CA TRP A 196 8.96 -9.09 1.58
C TRP A 196 10.36 -8.66 2.02
N LEU A 197 10.88 -7.58 1.42
CA LEU A 197 12.18 -7.00 1.76
C LEU A 197 12.30 -6.67 3.24
N THR A 198 11.36 -5.89 3.78
CA THR A 198 11.37 -5.50 5.19
C THR A 198 11.12 -6.68 6.13
N GLY A 199 10.30 -7.64 5.73
CA GLY A 199 10.03 -8.86 6.49
C GLY A 199 11.26 -9.76 6.62
N GLN A 200 12.00 -9.98 5.53
CA GLN A 200 13.24 -10.75 5.54
C GLN A 200 14.29 -10.12 6.47
N ALA A 201 14.52 -8.81 6.32
CA ALA A 201 15.46 -8.07 7.16
C ALA A 201 15.07 -8.11 8.65
N ALA A 202 13.78 -7.95 8.96
CA ALA A 202 13.28 -8.03 10.34
C ALA A 202 13.49 -9.44 10.93
N GLY A 203 13.25 -10.49 10.16
CA GLY A 203 13.46 -11.88 10.60
C GLY A 203 14.93 -12.17 10.91
N ILE A 204 15.84 -11.73 10.03
CA ILE A 204 17.30 -11.84 10.22
C ILE A 204 17.71 -11.09 11.50
N ALA A 205 17.28 -9.83 11.64
CA ALA A 205 17.61 -9.01 12.80
C ALA A 205 17.10 -9.63 14.10
N ALA A 206 15.88 -10.17 14.11
CA ALA A 206 15.32 -10.85 15.27
C ALA A 206 16.11 -12.12 15.64
N ALA A 207 16.52 -12.92 14.65
CA ALA A 207 17.33 -14.13 14.88
C ALA A 207 18.71 -13.79 15.46
N LEU A 208 19.39 -12.77 14.91
CA LEU A 208 20.67 -12.28 15.41
C LEU A 208 20.56 -11.71 16.82
N ALA A 209 19.51 -10.93 17.09
CA ALA A 209 19.22 -10.37 18.41
C ALA A 209 19.03 -11.48 19.46
N ALA A 210 18.16 -12.45 19.16
CA ALA A 210 17.88 -13.57 20.04
C ALA A 210 19.12 -14.43 20.31
N GLY A 211 19.91 -14.75 19.27
CA GLY A 211 21.13 -15.54 19.39
C GLY A 211 22.24 -14.85 20.20
N ALA A 212 22.28 -13.53 20.20
CA ALA A 212 23.25 -12.74 20.95
C ALA A 212 22.76 -12.26 22.33
N GLY A 213 21.49 -12.54 22.69
CA GLY A 213 20.89 -12.02 23.92
C GLY A 213 20.80 -10.49 23.95
N LYS A 214 20.54 -9.85 22.79
CA LYS A 214 20.49 -8.39 22.61
C LYS A 214 19.09 -7.92 22.22
N SER A 215 18.80 -6.64 22.43
CA SER A 215 17.65 -5.99 21.77
C SER A 215 17.91 -5.90 20.26
N PRO A 216 16.89 -5.99 19.38
CA PRO A 216 17.04 -5.73 17.95
C PRO A 216 17.69 -4.36 17.64
N ARG A 217 17.50 -3.36 18.51
CA ARG A 217 18.16 -2.05 18.41
C ARG A 217 19.69 -2.13 18.47
N ASP A 218 20.21 -3.11 19.21
CA ASP A 218 21.65 -3.27 19.47
C ASP A 218 22.32 -4.27 18.50
N VAL A 219 21.57 -4.78 17.52
CA VAL A 219 22.12 -5.58 16.43
C VAL A 219 22.82 -4.65 15.45
N ALA A 220 24.10 -4.92 15.20
CA ALA A 220 24.87 -4.15 14.23
C ALA A 220 24.27 -4.32 12.82
N PRO A 221 23.96 -3.22 12.08
CA PRO A 221 23.44 -3.32 10.73
C PRO A 221 24.28 -4.18 9.80
N ALA A 222 25.61 -4.12 9.94
CA ALA A 222 26.53 -4.94 9.14
C ALA A 222 26.27 -6.46 9.27
N ALA A 223 25.90 -6.95 10.45
CA ALA A 223 25.58 -8.37 10.64
C ALA A 223 24.29 -8.76 9.90
N ILE A 224 23.30 -7.87 9.89
CA ILE A 224 22.04 -8.07 9.13
C ILE A 224 22.33 -8.05 7.64
N GLN A 225 23.14 -7.09 7.17
CA GLN A 225 23.51 -6.94 5.78
C GLN A 225 24.33 -8.12 5.26
N HIS A 226 25.30 -8.61 6.03
CA HIS A 226 26.04 -9.83 5.68
C HIS A 226 25.12 -11.03 5.51
N GLU A 227 24.17 -11.21 6.43
CA GLU A 227 23.22 -12.33 6.34
C GLU A 227 22.24 -12.17 5.17
N LEU A 228 21.79 -10.95 4.86
CA LEU A 228 20.99 -10.64 3.67
C LEU A 228 21.74 -11.02 2.38
N LEU A 229 22.98 -10.55 2.23
CA LEU A 229 23.83 -10.87 1.08
C LEU A 229 24.10 -12.37 0.98
N ARG A 230 24.36 -13.05 2.11
CA ARG A 230 24.56 -14.51 2.17
C ARG A 230 23.33 -15.26 1.67
N GLN A 231 22.13 -14.73 1.89
CA GLN A 231 20.86 -15.29 1.39
C GLN A 231 20.52 -14.84 -0.05
N GLY A 232 21.39 -14.07 -0.70
CA GLY A 232 21.20 -13.60 -2.07
C GLY A 232 20.29 -12.37 -2.22
N ALA A 233 20.00 -11.65 -1.13
CA ALA A 233 19.32 -10.36 -1.22
C ALA A 233 20.26 -9.32 -1.85
N TYR A 234 19.69 -8.38 -2.60
CA TYR A 234 20.43 -7.28 -3.22
C TYR A 234 20.57 -6.10 -2.24
N LEU A 235 21.80 -5.58 -2.11
CA LEU A 235 22.09 -4.29 -1.49
C LEU A 235 22.85 -3.40 -2.48
N SER A 236 22.83 -2.10 -2.24
CA SER A 236 23.53 -1.11 -3.04
C SER A 236 25.03 -1.40 -3.07
N PRO A 237 25.73 -1.22 -4.21
CA PRO A 237 27.17 -1.52 -4.31
C PRO A 237 28.05 -0.80 -3.27
N ALA A 238 27.65 0.40 -2.85
CA ALA A 238 28.36 1.14 -1.79
C ALA A 238 28.29 0.42 -0.43
N VAL A 239 27.17 -0.21 -0.11
CA VAL A 239 26.96 -0.98 1.12
C VAL A 239 27.74 -2.29 1.03
N GLU A 240 27.65 -3.01 -0.10
CA GLU A 240 28.45 -4.22 -0.32
C GLU A 240 29.96 -3.96 -0.23
N ALA A 241 30.44 -2.86 -0.81
CA ALA A 241 31.84 -2.48 -0.75
C ALA A 241 32.31 -2.18 0.69
N ALA A 242 31.47 -1.50 1.49
CA ALA A 242 31.76 -1.20 2.89
C ALA A 242 31.80 -2.46 3.79
N LEU A 243 31.14 -3.55 3.37
CA LEU A 243 31.08 -4.82 4.08
C LEU A 243 32.23 -5.78 3.74
N ARG A 244 32.98 -5.50 2.66
CA ARG A 244 34.16 -6.30 2.32
C ARG A 244 35.24 -6.06 3.37
N PRO A 245 35.90 -7.11 3.87
CA PRO A 245 37.10 -6.92 4.67
C PRO A 245 38.09 -6.09 3.84
N ALA A 246 38.75 -5.12 4.47
CA ALA A 246 39.87 -4.43 3.83
C ALA A 246 40.84 -5.53 3.38
N THR A 247 41.01 -5.67 2.07
CA THR A 247 42.02 -6.57 1.51
C THR A 247 43.33 -6.20 2.18
N ALA A 248 43.95 -7.14 2.89
CA ALA A 248 45.31 -6.97 3.38
C ALA A 248 46.14 -6.49 2.19
N ALA A 249 46.68 -5.28 2.31
CA ALA A 249 47.53 -4.69 1.28
C ALA A 249 48.66 -5.68 0.99
N GLU A 250 48.73 -6.14 -0.27
CA GLU A 250 49.94 -6.76 -0.83
C GLU A 250 51.03 -5.71 -1.02
#